data_AF-A0A8S1PDP4-F1
#
_entry.id   AF-A0A8S1PDP4-F1
#
_cell.length_a   1.000
_cell.length_b   1.000
_cell.length_c   1.000
_cell.angle_alpha   90.00
_cell.angle_beta   90.00
_cell.angle_gamma   90.00
#
_symmetry.space_group_name_H-M   'P 1'
#
loop_
_entity.id
_entity.type
_entity.pdbx_description
1 polymer ?
#
loop_
_entity_poly.entity_id
_entity_poly.type
_entity_poly.pdbx_seq_one_letter_code
_entity_poly.pdbx_strand_id
1 'polypeptide(L)'
;MKNLTVQKWMFKIDIEFNGRGTAWFTLEGVKQFIEIKKFPHSIEFKVLRELVQTLLPIKTVLAFPQMFTFDEYLDNFIKNGGIVEAYPNAQKVQTINIQVNLENQGSYQILNTSTSIVIKEMSKIGCIYPQNVLNLNVDSLIQPLVEELYKQNVFGYFTLSLLSFNGAFYTKSLKFGMDEYIGATVLSTAMDTDQFTYIPFVYHPGIAEQKFNDLFIKCRKEGISFDIEKKVGTLIWLSDQIEKGVLSLLCLGAPKKAVKLTTDALNFLQQFGGNIMKTNNHQKQDTFYFIDIVSRLRQLNSEGQQ
;
A
#
# COMPACT_ATOMS: atom_id res chain seq x y z
N MET A 1 11.48 -17.23 -26.79
CA MET A 1 10.64 -16.35 -25.94
C MET A 1 11.40 -16.01 -24.67
N LYS A 2 11.37 -14.76 -24.21
CA LYS A 2 11.96 -14.33 -22.92
C LYS A 2 10.91 -14.46 -21.81
N ASN A 3 11.34 -14.56 -20.54
CA ASN A 3 10.47 -14.47 -19.35
C ASN A 3 9.41 -15.57 -19.15
N LEU A 4 9.62 -16.79 -19.67
CA LEU A 4 8.69 -17.93 -19.52
C LEU A 4 8.50 -18.39 -18.05
N THR A 5 9.38 -17.95 -17.16
CA THR A 5 9.33 -18.25 -15.72
C THR A 5 8.39 -17.32 -14.95
N VAL A 6 8.01 -16.17 -15.52
CA VAL A 6 7.09 -15.23 -14.89
C VAL A 6 5.73 -15.89 -14.74
N GLN A 7 5.21 -15.95 -13.52
CA GLN A 7 3.88 -16.50 -13.24
C GLN A 7 2.82 -15.42 -13.07
N LYS A 8 3.21 -14.22 -12.65
CA LYS A 8 2.28 -13.13 -12.34
C LYS A 8 2.71 -11.87 -13.07
N TRP A 9 1.76 -11.26 -13.77
CA TRP A 9 1.92 -9.98 -14.46
C TRP A 9 1.06 -8.95 -13.76
N MET A 10 1.60 -7.75 -13.56
CA MET A 10 0.90 -6.63 -12.95
C MET A 10 0.68 -5.53 -13.99
N PHE A 11 -0.51 -4.93 -13.94
CA PHE A 11 -0.95 -3.82 -14.76
C PHE A 11 -1.14 -2.60 -13.85
N LYS A 12 -0.65 -1.42 -14.27
CA LYS A 12 -0.82 -0.15 -13.56
C LYS A 12 -1.28 0.92 -14.54
N ILE A 13 -2.41 1.56 -14.29
CA ILE A 13 -2.87 2.73 -15.08
C ILE A 13 -2.05 3.96 -14.66
N ASP A 14 -1.51 4.70 -15.61
CA ASP A 14 -0.54 5.80 -15.34
C ASP A 14 -1.14 6.95 -14.53
N ILE A 15 -2.42 7.27 -14.75
CA ILE A 15 -3.11 8.39 -14.10
C ILE A 15 -3.74 8.03 -12.74
N GLU A 16 -3.64 6.76 -12.31
CA GLU A 16 -4.26 6.30 -11.08
C GLU A 16 -3.31 6.35 -9.89
N PHE A 17 -3.87 6.67 -8.72
CA PHE A 17 -3.12 6.74 -7.46
C PHE A 17 -3.59 5.66 -6.47
N ASN A 18 -2.88 5.52 -5.35
CA ASN A 18 -3.18 4.60 -4.24
C ASN A 18 -3.49 3.14 -4.60
N GLY A 19 -3.03 2.70 -5.77
CA GLY A 19 -3.21 1.33 -6.25
C GLY A 19 -4.54 1.09 -6.96
N ARG A 20 -5.40 2.09 -7.14
CA ARG A 20 -6.71 1.96 -7.80
C ARG A 20 -6.61 1.39 -9.21
N GLY A 21 -5.62 1.85 -9.96
CA GLY A 21 -5.30 1.36 -11.30
C GLY A 21 -4.47 0.07 -11.32
N THR A 22 -4.28 -0.61 -10.19
CA THR A 22 -3.51 -1.86 -10.15
C THR A 22 -4.40 -3.06 -10.41
N ALA A 23 -3.97 -3.92 -11.33
CA ALA A 23 -4.53 -5.25 -11.54
C ALA A 23 -3.42 -6.27 -11.73
N TRP A 24 -3.71 -7.56 -11.58
CA TRP A 24 -2.75 -8.61 -11.89
C TRP A 24 -3.39 -9.83 -12.53
N PHE A 25 -2.59 -10.52 -13.33
CA PHE A 25 -2.96 -11.73 -14.04
C PHE A 25 -1.97 -12.83 -13.69
N THR A 26 -2.48 -13.98 -13.22
CA THR A 26 -1.66 -15.14 -12.88
C THR A 26 -1.82 -16.27 -13.90
N LEU A 27 -0.68 -16.82 -14.31
CA LEU A 27 -0.54 -18.01 -15.14
C LEU A 27 -0.63 -19.30 -14.32
N GLU A 28 -0.71 -19.19 -13.00
CA GLU A 28 -0.84 -20.33 -12.11
C GLU A 28 -2.12 -21.12 -12.43
N GLY A 29 -1.98 -22.45 -12.46
CA GLY A 29 -3.07 -23.38 -12.80
C GLY A 29 -3.57 -23.32 -14.24
N VAL A 30 -2.92 -22.58 -15.17
CA VAL A 30 -3.27 -22.64 -16.60
C VAL A 30 -2.55 -23.81 -17.26
N LYS A 31 -3.26 -24.91 -17.53
CA LYS A 31 -2.69 -26.14 -18.12
C LYS A 31 -1.99 -25.87 -19.46
N GLN A 32 -2.58 -25.06 -20.33
CA GLN A 32 -2.02 -24.69 -21.62
C GLN A 32 -0.64 -24.02 -21.48
N PHE A 33 -0.42 -23.21 -20.44
CA PHE A 33 0.89 -22.60 -20.20
C PHE A 33 1.94 -23.59 -19.67
N ILE A 34 1.53 -24.70 -19.06
CA ILE A 34 2.46 -25.78 -18.69
C ILE A 34 3.03 -26.42 -19.95
N GLU A 35 2.18 -26.67 -20.95
CA GLU A 35 2.61 -27.19 -22.26
C GLU A 35 3.47 -26.19 -23.02
N ILE A 36 3.07 -24.89 -23.00
CA ILE A 36 3.85 -23.81 -23.61
C ILE A 36 5.27 -23.74 -23.04
N LYS A 37 5.43 -23.93 -21.72
CA LYS A 37 6.76 -23.95 -21.09
C LYS A 37 7.61 -25.14 -21.52
N LYS A 38 7.00 -26.29 -21.80
CA LYS A 38 7.72 -27.49 -22.27
C LYS A 38 8.16 -27.38 -23.72
N PHE A 39 7.34 -26.75 -24.58
CA PHE A 39 7.59 -26.66 -26.02
C PHE A 39 7.44 -25.23 -26.57
N PRO A 40 8.26 -24.27 -26.09
CA PRO A 40 8.06 -22.86 -26.42
C PRO A 40 8.27 -22.53 -27.90
N HIS A 41 9.10 -23.29 -28.62
CA HIS A 41 9.38 -23.02 -30.03
C HIS A 41 8.30 -23.54 -30.99
N SER A 42 7.36 -24.35 -30.50
CA SER A 42 6.37 -25.04 -31.32
C SER A 42 5.03 -24.31 -31.39
N ILE A 43 4.89 -23.16 -30.75
CA ILE A 43 3.60 -22.50 -30.56
C ILE A 43 3.53 -21.21 -31.35
N GLU A 44 2.52 -21.13 -32.20
CA GLU A 44 2.22 -19.94 -32.97
C GLU A 44 1.75 -18.80 -32.08
N PHE A 45 2.22 -17.58 -32.37
CA PHE A 45 1.85 -16.39 -31.62
C PHE A 45 0.33 -16.13 -31.62
N LYS A 46 -0.38 -16.52 -32.68
CA LYS A 46 -1.84 -16.41 -32.78
C LYS A 46 -2.55 -17.21 -31.67
N VAL A 47 -2.10 -18.44 -31.42
CA VAL A 47 -2.64 -19.31 -30.37
C VAL A 47 -2.40 -18.70 -28.98
N LEU A 48 -1.22 -18.14 -28.74
CA LEU A 48 -0.92 -17.44 -27.48
C LEU A 48 -1.81 -16.23 -27.27
N ARG A 49 -2.02 -15.43 -28.33
CA ARG A 49 -2.88 -14.25 -28.29
C ARG A 49 -4.32 -14.64 -27.96
N GLU A 50 -4.90 -15.62 -28.65
CA GLU A 50 -6.27 -16.07 -28.42
C GLU A 50 -6.45 -16.63 -27.00
N LEU A 51 -5.47 -17.40 -26.51
CA LEU A 51 -5.47 -17.91 -25.15
C LEU A 51 -5.45 -16.77 -24.12
N VAL A 52 -4.54 -15.80 -24.27
CA VAL A 52 -4.45 -14.66 -23.34
C VAL A 52 -5.71 -13.81 -23.39
N GLN A 53 -6.25 -13.53 -24.59
CA GLN A 53 -7.51 -12.79 -24.74
C GLN A 53 -8.68 -13.46 -24.03
N THR A 54 -8.75 -14.80 -24.09
CA THR A 54 -9.80 -15.57 -23.40
C THR A 54 -9.60 -15.53 -21.88
N LEU A 55 -8.36 -15.59 -21.41
CA LEU A 55 -8.06 -15.70 -19.98
C LEU A 55 -8.05 -14.35 -19.25
N LEU A 56 -7.74 -13.24 -19.92
CA LEU A 56 -7.60 -11.93 -19.29
C LEU A 56 -8.87 -11.54 -18.51
N PRO A 57 -10.09 -11.57 -19.07
CA PRO A 57 -11.30 -11.20 -18.33
C PRO A 57 -11.61 -12.13 -17.15
N ILE A 58 -11.14 -13.38 -17.22
CA ILE A 58 -11.48 -14.44 -16.25
C ILE A 58 -10.49 -14.46 -15.09
N LYS A 59 -9.19 -14.28 -15.38
CA LYS A 59 -8.10 -14.46 -14.42
C LYS A 59 -7.46 -13.15 -13.95
N THR A 60 -7.84 -12.01 -14.52
CA THR A 60 -7.38 -10.71 -14.02
C THR A 60 -8.10 -10.39 -12.72
N VAL A 61 -7.31 -10.08 -11.69
CA VAL A 61 -7.80 -9.63 -10.40
C VAL A 61 -7.52 -8.14 -10.30
N LEU A 62 -8.57 -7.37 -10.03
CA LEU A 62 -8.47 -5.93 -9.79
C LEU A 62 -8.15 -5.68 -8.31
N ALA A 63 -7.22 -4.76 -8.02
CA ALA A 63 -6.91 -4.37 -6.64
C ALA A 63 -8.12 -3.71 -5.94
N PHE A 64 -8.93 -2.99 -6.72
CA PHE A 64 -10.14 -2.29 -6.30
C PHE A 64 -11.34 -2.70 -7.18
N PRO A 65 -11.87 -3.93 -7.02
CA PRO A 65 -12.96 -4.45 -7.86
C PRO A 65 -14.28 -3.66 -7.70
N GLN A 66 -14.40 -2.85 -6.66
CA GLN A 66 -15.53 -1.94 -6.45
C GLN A 66 -15.46 -0.66 -7.29
N MET A 67 -14.29 -0.33 -7.87
CA MET A 67 -14.09 0.88 -8.68
C MET A 67 -14.30 0.63 -10.17
N PHE A 68 -13.98 -0.58 -10.64
CA PHE A 68 -14.02 -0.95 -12.04
C PHE A 68 -14.55 -2.37 -12.21
N THR A 69 -15.37 -2.56 -13.23
CA THR A 69 -15.45 -3.85 -13.93
C THR A 69 -14.17 -4.08 -14.74
N PHE A 70 -13.91 -5.31 -15.19
CA PHE A 70 -12.74 -5.59 -16.03
C PHE A 70 -12.77 -4.76 -17.33
N ASP A 71 -13.94 -4.60 -17.95
CA ASP A 71 -14.08 -3.85 -19.19
C ASP A 71 -13.81 -2.35 -18.96
N GLU A 72 -14.38 -1.75 -17.91
CA GLU A 72 -14.07 -0.37 -17.53
C GLU A 72 -12.58 -0.18 -17.22
N TYR A 73 -11.96 -1.14 -16.53
CA TYR A 73 -10.52 -1.10 -16.23
C TYR A 73 -9.70 -1.12 -17.51
N LEU A 74 -10.02 -2.03 -18.44
CA LEU A 74 -9.31 -2.19 -19.71
C LEU A 74 -9.45 -0.94 -20.58
N ASP A 75 -10.66 -0.38 -20.70
CA ASP A 75 -10.90 0.87 -21.42
C ASP A 75 -10.08 2.03 -20.83
N ASN A 76 -10.02 2.12 -19.50
CA ASN A 76 -9.25 3.14 -18.79
C ASN A 76 -7.74 2.97 -19.01
N PHE A 77 -7.24 1.72 -18.95
CA PHE A 77 -5.84 1.39 -19.21
C PHE A 77 -5.44 1.72 -20.65
N ILE A 78 -6.29 1.41 -21.65
CA ILE A 78 -6.03 1.73 -23.06
C ILE A 78 -6.04 3.24 -23.28
N LYS A 79 -7.02 3.94 -22.69
CA LYS A 79 -7.19 5.38 -22.87
C LYS A 79 -6.04 6.19 -22.28
N ASN A 80 -5.57 5.83 -21.10
CA ASN A 80 -4.62 6.63 -20.34
C ASN A 80 -3.19 6.08 -20.34
N GLY A 81 -2.98 4.92 -20.93
CA GLY A 81 -1.71 4.22 -20.85
C GLY A 81 -1.52 3.55 -19.50
N GLY A 82 -0.42 2.80 -19.43
CA GLY A 82 -0.08 2.05 -18.25
C GLY A 82 1.12 1.14 -18.46
N ILE A 83 1.59 0.59 -17.36
CA ILE A 83 2.74 -0.31 -17.33
C ILE A 83 2.25 -1.74 -17.16
N VAL A 84 2.83 -2.65 -17.95
CA VAL A 84 2.74 -4.10 -17.75
C VAL A 84 4.11 -4.60 -17.30
N GLU A 85 4.20 -5.11 -16.08
CA GLU A 85 5.45 -5.59 -15.50
C GLU A 85 5.33 -6.98 -14.91
N ALA A 86 6.44 -7.73 -14.90
CA ALA A 86 6.52 -9.00 -14.20
C ALA A 86 6.48 -8.77 -12.69
N TYR A 87 5.68 -9.55 -11.97
CA TYR A 87 5.69 -9.56 -10.52
C TYR A 87 6.49 -10.76 -10.00
N PRO A 88 7.26 -10.63 -8.90
CA PRO A 88 8.08 -11.70 -8.37
C PRO A 88 7.29 -12.96 -8.04
N ASN A 89 7.83 -14.10 -8.47
CA ASN A 89 7.36 -15.41 -8.03
C ASN A 89 8.08 -15.79 -6.73
N ALA A 90 7.71 -15.16 -5.62
CA ALA A 90 8.30 -15.38 -4.30
C ALA A 90 7.21 -15.50 -3.24
N GLN A 91 7.46 -16.34 -2.21
CA GLN A 91 6.53 -16.54 -1.11
C GLN A 91 6.31 -15.26 -0.29
N LYS A 92 7.38 -14.50 -0.07
CA LYS A 92 7.35 -13.24 0.69
C LYS A 92 7.83 -12.11 -0.20
N VAL A 93 6.91 -11.19 -0.49
CA VAL A 93 7.18 -9.96 -1.23
C VAL A 93 6.78 -8.78 -0.35
N GLN A 94 7.69 -7.84 -0.14
CA GLN A 94 7.49 -6.67 0.72
C GLN A 94 7.82 -5.39 -0.04
N THR A 95 7.09 -4.31 0.21
CA THR A 95 7.41 -3.00 -0.38
C THR A 95 8.06 -2.11 0.67
N ILE A 96 9.26 -1.62 0.39
CA ILE A 96 9.97 -0.63 1.22
C ILE A 96 9.81 0.73 0.56
N ASN A 97 9.58 1.77 1.35
CA ASN A 97 9.47 3.15 0.87
C ASN A 97 10.57 3.98 1.50
N ILE A 98 11.28 4.74 0.68
CA ILE A 98 12.29 5.71 1.09
C ILE A 98 11.72 7.09 0.78
N GLN A 99 11.50 7.89 1.80
CA GLN A 99 10.98 9.24 1.68
C GLN A 99 12.13 10.23 1.74
N VAL A 100 12.17 11.14 0.78
CA VAL A 100 13.27 12.09 0.61
C VAL A 100 12.70 13.48 0.37
N ASN A 101 13.38 14.48 0.91
CA ASN A 101 13.23 15.87 0.52
C ASN A 101 14.47 16.31 -0.27
N LEU A 102 14.31 16.65 -1.55
CA LEU A 102 15.38 17.22 -2.38
C LEU A 102 15.22 18.74 -2.42
N GLU A 103 16.23 19.46 -1.91
CA GLU A 103 16.23 20.91 -1.89
C GLU A 103 16.69 21.49 -3.23
N ASN A 104 16.31 22.74 -3.49
CA ASN A 104 16.65 23.45 -4.72
C ASN A 104 18.14 23.78 -4.87
N GLN A 105 18.95 23.57 -3.84
CA GLN A 105 20.42 23.74 -3.87
C GLN A 105 21.16 22.44 -4.20
N GLY A 106 20.44 21.32 -4.37
CA GLY A 106 21.01 20.00 -4.66
C GLY A 106 21.33 19.17 -3.41
N SER A 107 21.19 19.73 -2.21
CA SER A 107 21.16 18.98 -0.95
C SER A 107 19.89 18.13 -0.85
N TYR A 108 19.98 16.99 -0.18
CA TYR A 108 18.81 16.16 0.11
C TYR A 108 18.82 15.64 1.55
N GLN A 109 17.62 15.34 2.06
CA GLN A 109 17.41 14.72 3.36
C GLN A 109 16.58 13.46 3.19
N ILE A 110 17.08 12.33 3.70
CA ILE A 110 16.26 11.13 3.90
C ILE A 110 15.39 11.36 5.13
N LEU A 111 14.08 11.38 4.93
CA LEU A 111 13.11 11.62 6.00
C LEU A 111 12.81 10.33 6.78
N ASN A 112 12.63 9.23 6.05
CA ASN A 112 12.13 7.96 6.59
C ASN A 112 12.41 6.79 5.63
N THR A 113 12.59 5.59 6.19
CA THR A 113 12.44 4.33 5.46
C THR A 113 11.41 3.40 6.12
N SER A 114 10.32 3.08 5.42
CA SER A 114 9.19 2.31 5.98
C SER A 114 8.85 1.06 5.18
N THR A 115 8.26 0.07 5.85
CA THR A 115 7.69 -1.12 5.21
C THR A 115 6.20 -0.92 4.99
N SER A 116 5.71 -1.14 3.78
CA SER A 116 4.28 -1.07 3.47
C SER A 116 3.52 -2.22 4.14
N ILE A 117 2.39 -1.91 4.75
CA ILE A 117 1.38 -2.90 5.14
C ILE A 117 0.50 -3.13 3.93
N VAL A 118 0.43 -4.37 3.48
CA VAL A 118 -0.30 -4.78 2.28
C VAL A 118 -1.35 -5.81 2.66
N ILE A 119 -2.58 -5.63 2.17
CA ILE A 119 -3.64 -6.65 2.13
C ILE A 119 -3.74 -7.24 0.73
N LYS A 120 -4.38 -8.42 0.59
CA LYS A 120 -4.74 -9.09 -0.69
C LYS A 120 -3.83 -8.69 -1.86
N GLU A 121 -2.70 -9.42 -1.99
CA GLU A 121 -1.74 -9.35 -3.11
C GLU A 121 -1.61 -7.98 -3.81
N MET A 122 -1.02 -6.99 -3.13
CA MET A 122 -0.51 -5.68 -3.65
C MET A 122 -1.26 -4.42 -3.19
N SER A 123 -2.39 -4.55 -2.49
CA SER A 123 -3.14 -3.41 -1.96
C SER A 123 -2.52 -2.82 -0.69
N LYS A 124 -1.91 -1.63 -0.78
CA LYS A 124 -1.27 -0.94 0.37
C LYS A 124 -2.34 -0.29 1.25
N ILE A 125 -2.30 -0.60 2.55
CA ILE A 125 -3.22 -0.03 3.57
C ILE A 125 -2.51 0.86 4.59
N GLY A 126 -1.17 0.92 4.57
CA GLY A 126 -0.43 1.61 5.60
C GLY A 126 1.07 1.35 5.54
N CYS A 127 1.78 1.71 6.61
CA CYS A 127 3.20 1.41 6.77
C CYS A 127 3.62 1.22 8.23
N ILE A 128 4.78 0.58 8.41
CA ILE A 128 5.51 0.44 9.67
C ILE A 128 6.87 1.11 9.47
N TYR A 129 7.26 1.96 10.42
CA TYR A 129 8.53 2.68 10.47
C TYR A 129 9.29 2.34 11.76
N PRO A 130 10.61 2.09 11.70
CA PRO A 130 11.44 1.91 10.50
C PRO A 130 11.21 0.58 9.79
N GLN A 131 11.63 0.51 8.53
CA GLN A 131 11.68 -0.74 7.78
C GLN A 131 12.73 -1.67 8.40
N ASN A 132 12.41 -2.96 8.45
CA ASN A 132 13.28 -4.02 8.97
C ASN A 132 13.47 -5.15 7.95
N VAL A 133 13.29 -4.85 6.67
CA VAL A 133 13.20 -5.86 5.60
C VAL A 133 14.55 -6.04 4.91
N LEU A 134 15.23 -4.94 4.62
CA LEU A 134 16.54 -4.96 3.96
C LEU A 134 17.56 -4.17 4.76
N ASN A 135 18.79 -4.66 4.76
CA ASN A 135 19.93 -3.87 5.17
C ASN A 135 20.40 -3.05 3.96
N LEU A 136 19.98 -1.79 3.88
CA LEU A 136 20.27 -0.90 2.75
C LEU A 136 21.22 0.21 3.18
N ASN A 137 22.23 0.48 2.35
CA ASN A 137 22.87 1.78 2.34
C ASN A 137 21.97 2.74 1.55
N VAL A 138 21.09 3.43 2.27
CA VAL A 138 20.04 4.27 1.66
C VAL A 138 20.66 5.44 0.91
N ASP A 139 21.71 6.08 1.45
CA ASP A 139 22.40 7.18 0.79
C ASP A 139 23.01 6.76 -0.55
N SER A 140 23.76 5.66 -0.60
CA SER A 140 24.35 5.17 -1.85
C SER A 140 23.29 4.78 -2.90
N LEU A 141 22.09 4.41 -2.48
CA LEU A 141 20.98 4.11 -3.38
C LEU A 141 20.31 5.38 -3.91
N ILE A 142 20.15 6.40 -3.06
CA ILE A 142 19.41 7.64 -3.37
C ILE A 142 20.26 8.65 -4.12
N GLN A 143 21.55 8.75 -3.81
CA GLN A 143 22.43 9.77 -4.38
C GLN A 143 22.41 9.83 -5.92
N PRO A 144 22.54 8.70 -6.67
CA PRO A 144 22.50 8.77 -8.14
C PRO A 144 21.15 9.24 -8.69
N LEU A 145 20.06 8.91 -8.00
CA LEU A 145 18.72 9.36 -8.38
C LEU A 145 18.57 10.86 -8.14
N VAL A 146 19.03 11.36 -6.98
CA VAL A 146 19.00 12.80 -6.65
C VAL A 146 19.82 13.61 -7.65
N GLU A 147 21.02 13.15 -8.00
CA GLU A 147 21.86 13.83 -8.99
C GLU A 147 21.16 13.95 -10.35
N GLU A 148 20.43 12.92 -10.77
CA GLU A 148 19.68 12.93 -12.03
C GLU A 148 18.44 13.84 -11.96
N LEU A 149 17.69 13.80 -10.87
CA LEU A 149 16.54 14.68 -10.65
C LEU A 149 16.95 16.16 -10.62
N TYR A 150 18.07 16.46 -9.95
CA TYR A 150 18.59 17.81 -9.87
C TYR A 150 19.00 18.36 -11.25
N LYS A 151 19.66 17.55 -12.09
CA LYS A 151 19.97 17.94 -13.49
C LYS A 151 18.73 18.29 -14.30
N GLN A 152 17.59 17.69 -13.96
CA GLN A 152 16.30 17.93 -14.61
C GLN A 152 15.50 19.07 -13.95
N ASN A 153 16.08 19.80 -12.98
CA ASN A 153 15.41 20.84 -12.18
C ASN A 153 14.18 20.33 -11.41
N VAL A 154 14.21 19.06 -10.99
CA VAL A 154 13.16 18.46 -10.16
C VAL A 154 13.59 18.53 -8.70
N PHE A 155 12.77 19.17 -7.86
CA PHE A 155 13.00 19.35 -6.42
C PHE A 155 11.70 19.15 -5.63
N GLY A 156 11.84 19.00 -4.32
CA GLY A 156 10.77 18.76 -3.37
C GLY A 156 10.74 17.32 -2.86
N TYR A 157 9.58 16.95 -2.31
CA TYR A 157 9.36 15.66 -1.71
C TYR A 157 9.16 14.56 -2.74
N PHE A 158 9.75 13.40 -2.49
CA PHE A 158 9.43 12.19 -3.24
C PHE A 158 9.55 10.93 -2.39
N THR A 159 8.82 9.89 -2.82
CA THR A 159 8.88 8.55 -2.25
C THR A 159 9.38 7.57 -3.31
N LEU A 160 10.55 6.96 -3.06
CA LEU A 160 11.05 5.82 -3.83
C LEU A 160 10.54 4.53 -3.20
N SER A 161 9.74 3.76 -3.93
CA SER A 161 9.29 2.44 -3.48
C SER A 161 10.13 1.33 -4.12
N LEU A 162 10.62 0.41 -3.30
CA LEU A 162 11.33 -0.79 -3.70
C LEU A 162 10.47 -2.02 -3.43
N LEU A 163 10.48 -2.99 -4.33
CA LEU A 163 9.91 -4.31 -4.08
C LEU A 163 11.01 -5.29 -3.70
N SER A 164 10.93 -5.85 -2.49
CA SER A 164 11.89 -6.78 -1.90
C SER A 164 11.35 -8.21 -1.89
N PHE A 165 12.19 -9.16 -2.30
CA PHE A 165 11.91 -10.60 -2.28
C PHE A 165 13.23 -11.37 -2.39
N ASN A 166 13.32 -12.52 -1.73
CA ASN A 166 14.49 -13.41 -1.77
C ASN A 166 15.84 -12.69 -1.49
N GLY A 167 15.84 -11.69 -0.60
CA GLY A 167 17.02 -10.89 -0.25
C GLY A 167 17.46 -9.87 -1.32
N ALA A 168 16.77 -9.79 -2.45
CA ALA A 168 17.00 -8.81 -3.51
C ALA A 168 15.88 -7.75 -3.52
N PHE A 169 16.10 -6.67 -4.28
CA PHE A 169 15.08 -5.67 -4.54
C PHE A 169 15.15 -5.11 -5.96
N TYR A 170 14.05 -4.53 -6.42
CA TYR A 170 14.03 -3.65 -7.59
C TYR A 170 13.14 -2.43 -7.36
N THR A 171 13.34 -1.38 -8.16
CA THR A 171 12.54 -0.16 -8.11
C THR A 171 11.11 -0.41 -8.59
N LYS A 172 10.14 -0.22 -7.69
CA LYS A 172 8.70 -0.41 -7.98
C LYS A 172 8.06 0.85 -8.54
N SER A 173 8.38 2.01 -7.97
CA SER A 173 7.81 3.30 -8.36
C SER A 173 8.59 4.46 -7.73
N LEU A 174 8.55 5.61 -8.40
CA LEU A 174 8.97 6.90 -7.87
C LEU A 174 7.77 7.84 -7.88
N LYS A 175 7.41 8.40 -6.73
CA LYS A 175 6.26 9.31 -6.57
C LYS A 175 6.75 10.67 -6.11
N PHE A 176 6.32 11.74 -6.77
CA PHE A 176 6.65 13.11 -6.39
C PHE A 176 5.52 13.77 -5.60
N GLY A 177 5.87 14.75 -4.79
CA GLY A 177 4.97 15.51 -3.94
C GLY A 177 4.92 14.99 -2.50
N MET A 178 4.21 15.75 -1.66
CA MET A 178 3.87 15.28 -0.31
C MET A 178 2.72 14.29 -0.41
N ASP A 179 2.96 13.05 -0.01
CA ASP A 179 1.90 12.06 0.19
C ASP A 179 1.51 11.98 1.67
N GLU A 180 0.43 11.25 1.96
CA GLU A 180 -0.09 11.05 3.31
C GLU A 180 0.94 10.42 4.26
N TYR A 181 1.89 9.63 3.72
CA TYR A 181 2.95 8.99 4.48
C TYR A 181 4.07 9.98 4.84
N ILE A 182 4.38 10.95 3.97
CA ILE A 182 5.31 12.03 4.29
C ILE A 182 4.71 12.93 5.35
N GLY A 183 3.41 13.22 5.28
CA GLY A 183 2.69 13.95 6.33
C GLY A 183 2.79 13.27 7.70
N ALA A 184 2.62 11.94 7.74
CA ALA A 184 2.82 11.15 8.96
C ALA A 184 4.25 11.23 9.51
N THR A 185 5.26 11.18 8.62
CA THR A 185 6.67 11.33 9.00
C THR A 185 6.98 12.72 9.56
N VAL A 186 6.51 13.78 8.91
CA VAL A 186 6.71 15.15 9.41
C VAL A 186 6.09 15.32 10.80
N LEU A 187 4.89 14.79 11.01
CA LEU A 187 4.22 14.82 12.30
C LEU A 187 4.98 14.01 13.36
N SER A 188 5.43 12.80 13.03
CA SER A 188 6.21 11.98 13.99
C SER A 188 7.52 12.65 14.38
N THR A 189 8.21 13.28 13.42
CA THR A 189 9.43 14.04 13.68
C THR A 189 9.16 15.24 14.58
N ALA A 190 8.06 15.99 14.36
CA ALA A 190 7.66 17.09 15.24
C ALA A 190 7.30 16.64 16.67
N MET A 191 7.02 15.36 16.85
CA MET A 191 6.71 14.73 18.13
C MET A 191 7.93 14.00 18.74
N ASP A 192 9.13 14.21 18.17
CA ASP A 192 10.39 13.58 18.55
C ASP A 192 10.32 12.05 18.64
N THR A 193 9.69 11.43 17.64
CA THR A 193 9.62 9.97 17.54
C THR A 193 9.96 9.50 16.13
N ASP A 194 10.73 8.42 16.09
CA ASP A 194 11.26 7.80 14.87
C ASP A 194 10.69 6.39 14.64
N GLN A 195 9.60 6.03 15.33
CA GLN A 195 9.04 4.69 15.28
C GLN A 195 7.52 4.76 15.34
N PHE A 196 6.87 4.26 14.29
CA PHE A 196 5.41 4.32 14.21
C PHE A 196 4.81 3.28 13.27
N THR A 197 3.50 3.07 13.44
CA THR A 197 2.64 2.42 12.46
C THR A 197 1.60 3.42 12.02
N TYR A 198 1.33 3.47 10.72
CA TYR A 198 0.44 4.47 10.14
C TYR A 198 -0.52 3.85 9.14
N ILE A 199 -1.82 4.11 9.34
CA ILE A 199 -2.92 3.70 8.46
C ILE A 199 -3.62 4.97 7.98
N PRO A 200 -3.44 5.39 6.72
CA PRO A 200 -3.92 6.68 6.24
C PRO A 200 -5.43 6.77 6.04
N PHE A 201 -6.11 5.66 5.76
CA PHE A 201 -7.54 5.68 5.46
C PHE A 201 -8.21 4.45 6.07
N VAL A 202 -9.13 4.71 7.00
CA VAL A 202 -9.97 3.73 7.66
C VAL A 202 -11.39 4.24 7.61
N TYR A 203 -12.23 3.62 6.80
CA TYR A 203 -13.64 3.98 6.71
C TYR A 203 -14.51 2.98 7.46
N HIS A 204 -15.48 3.51 8.22
CA HIS A 204 -16.54 2.71 8.82
C HIS A 204 -17.87 3.48 8.79
N PRO A 205 -18.93 2.94 8.15
CA PRO A 205 -20.20 3.66 7.98
C PRO A 205 -20.84 4.00 9.33
N GLY A 206 -20.85 3.07 10.29
CA GLY A 206 -21.38 3.35 11.62
C GLY A 206 -20.57 4.36 12.44
N ILE A 207 -19.34 4.73 12.04
CA ILE A 207 -18.62 5.86 12.63
C ILE A 207 -19.11 7.19 12.03
N ALA A 208 -19.47 7.19 10.74
CA ALA A 208 -20.00 8.36 10.03
C ALA A 208 -21.29 8.91 10.66
N GLU A 209 -22.06 8.05 11.33
CA GLU A 209 -23.32 8.37 12.00
C GLU A 209 -23.14 8.89 13.44
N GLN A 210 -21.93 8.81 14.00
CA GLN A 210 -21.66 9.12 15.41
C GLN A 210 -21.07 10.53 15.57
N LYS A 211 -21.22 11.10 16.78
CA LYS A 211 -20.56 12.35 17.12
C LYS A 211 -19.09 12.09 17.50
N PHE A 212 -18.17 12.88 16.95
CA PHE A 212 -16.74 12.77 17.26
C PHE A 212 -16.44 12.93 18.76
N ASN A 213 -17.19 13.76 19.48
CA ASN A 213 -17.03 13.89 20.94
C ASN A 213 -17.23 12.56 21.67
N ASP A 214 -18.26 11.80 21.29
CA ASP A 214 -18.55 10.49 21.91
C ASP A 214 -17.47 9.46 21.56
N LEU A 215 -16.98 9.49 20.32
CA LEU A 215 -15.83 8.69 19.89
C LEU A 215 -14.61 8.97 20.77
N PHE A 216 -14.18 10.24 20.87
CA PHE A 216 -12.96 10.59 21.60
C PHE A 216 -13.08 10.39 23.12
N ILE A 217 -14.27 10.56 23.70
CA ILE A 217 -14.51 10.21 25.11
C ILE A 217 -14.30 8.71 25.33
N LYS A 218 -14.85 7.86 24.45
CA LYS A 218 -14.68 6.41 24.57
C LYS A 218 -13.25 5.97 24.26
N CYS A 219 -12.57 6.56 23.26
CA CYS A 219 -11.16 6.30 23.01
C CYS A 219 -10.30 6.53 24.26
N ARG A 220 -10.49 7.67 24.95
CA ARG A 220 -9.76 7.97 26.20
C ARG A 220 -10.05 6.95 27.30
N LYS A 221 -11.31 6.51 27.45
CA LYS A 221 -11.68 5.48 28.44
C LYS A 221 -11.02 4.12 28.16
N GLU A 222 -10.85 3.77 26.89
CA GLU A 222 -10.19 2.54 26.44
C GLU A 222 -8.67 2.67 26.31
N GLY A 223 -8.08 3.80 26.72
CA GLY A 223 -6.63 4.03 26.63
C GLY A 223 -6.10 4.27 25.22
N ILE A 224 -6.99 4.51 24.25
CA ILE A 224 -6.63 4.87 22.87
C ILE A 224 -6.37 6.38 22.84
N SER A 225 -5.14 6.75 23.19
CA SER A 225 -4.69 8.14 23.24
C SER A 225 -3.17 8.21 23.15
N PHE A 226 -2.65 9.41 22.91
CA PHE A 226 -1.22 9.67 22.90
C PHE A 226 -0.76 10.23 24.25
N ASP A 227 0.28 9.62 24.81
CA ASP A 227 0.95 10.09 26.03
C ASP A 227 2.06 11.05 25.64
N ILE A 228 1.88 12.34 25.96
CA ILE A 228 2.80 13.43 25.59
C ILE A 228 4.15 13.27 26.28
N GLU A 229 4.17 12.84 27.55
CA GLU A 229 5.40 12.71 28.32
C GLU A 229 6.24 11.52 27.81
N LYS A 230 5.58 10.39 27.55
CA LYS A 230 6.27 9.18 27.05
C LYS A 230 6.49 9.18 25.55
N LYS A 231 5.89 10.13 24.83
CA LYS A 231 5.92 10.25 23.37
C LYS A 231 5.46 8.97 22.66
N VAL A 232 4.47 8.27 23.22
CA VAL A 232 3.98 6.97 22.75
C VAL A 232 2.46 6.92 22.85
N GLY A 233 1.81 6.30 21.87
CA GLY A 233 0.36 6.06 21.90
C GLY A 233 -0.30 6.28 20.54
N THR A 234 -1.61 6.42 20.55
CA THR A 234 -2.43 6.50 19.33
C THR A 234 -2.89 7.92 19.08
N LEU A 235 -2.59 8.42 17.88
CA LEU A 235 -3.19 9.62 17.32
C LEU A 235 -4.27 9.23 16.30
N ILE A 236 -5.44 9.84 16.47
CA ILE A 236 -6.54 9.75 15.51
C ILE A 236 -6.76 11.15 14.95
N TRP A 237 -6.30 11.36 13.72
CA TRP A 237 -6.60 12.52 12.89
C TRP A 237 -7.82 12.23 12.00
N LEU A 238 -8.67 13.25 11.89
CA LEU A 238 -9.87 13.22 11.04
C LEU A 238 -9.44 13.64 9.64
N SER A 239 -9.07 12.66 8.81
CA SER A 239 -8.62 12.91 7.44
C SER A 239 -9.82 13.30 6.58
N ASP A 240 -9.91 14.60 6.29
CA ASP A 240 -10.86 15.25 5.41
C ASP A 240 -12.36 15.16 5.82
N GLN A 241 -13.09 16.26 5.65
CA GLN A 241 -14.53 16.38 5.93
C GLN A 241 -15.40 15.95 4.74
N ILE A 242 -14.80 15.61 3.59
CA ILE A 242 -15.52 15.25 2.37
C ILE A 242 -16.28 13.93 2.53
N GLU A 243 -15.73 12.96 3.26
CA GLU A 243 -16.40 11.68 3.54
C GLU A 243 -16.46 11.42 5.05
N LYS A 244 -17.68 11.51 5.62
CA LYS A 244 -17.90 11.22 7.04
C LYS A 244 -17.49 9.77 7.34
N GLY A 245 -16.85 9.57 8.49
CA GLY A 245 -16.48 8.23 8.97
C GLY A 245 -15.15 7.71 8.43
N VAL A 246 -14.40 8.51 7.66
CA VAL A 246 -12.99 8.26 7.37
C VAL A 246 -12.14 8.78 8.53
N LEU A 247 -11.37 7.87 9.09
CA LEU A 247 -10.39 8.13 10.14
C LEU A 247 -9.04 7.66 9.65
N SER A 248 -8.05 8.15 10.36
CA SER A 248 -6.69 7.82 10.03
C SER A 248 -5.92 7.65 11.35
N LEU A 249 -4.92 6.79 11.35
CA LEU A 249 -4.31 6.29 12.60
C LEU A 249 -2.81 6.40 12.51
N LEU A 250 -2.21 7.19 13.40
CA LEU A 250 -0.77 7.24 13.61
C LEU A 250 -0.47 6.74 15.02
N CYS A 251 0.09 5.54 15.13
CA CYS A 251 0.44 4.91 16.41
C CYS A 251 1.95 5.00 16.60
N LEU A 252 2.37 5.79 17.57
CA LEU A 252 3.76 6.10 17.87
C LEU A 252 4.31 5.14 18.93
N GLY A 253 5.54 4.68 18.74
CA GLY A 253 6.26 3.77 19.63
C GLY A 253 6.96 2.65 18.87
N ALA A 254 7.71 1.83 19.61
CA ALA A 254 8.49 0.74 19.00
C ALA A 254 7.65 -0.15 18.07
N PRO A 255 8.18 -0.65 16.93
CA PRO A 255 7.37 -1.26 15.87
C PRO A 255 6.35 -2.30 16.35
N LYS A 256 6.74 -3.22 17.24
CA LYS A 256 5.82 -4.22 17.82
C LYS A 256 4.71 -3.55 18.64
N LYS A 257 5.05 -2.56 19.46
CA LYS A 257 4.09 -1.80 20.27
C LYS A 257 3.17 -0.95 19.39
N ALA A 258 3.69 -0.29 18.36
CA ALA A 258 2.91 0.50 17.42
C ALA A 258 1.91 -0.35 16.63
N VAL A 259 2.31 -1.53 16.14
CA VAL A 259 1.38 -2.49 15.51
C VAL A 259 0.29 -2.95 16.48
N LYS A 260 0.64 -3.24 17.74
CA LYS A 260 -0.34 -3.59 18.77
C LYS A 260 -1.32 -2.45 19.02
N LEU A 261 -0.84 -1.22 19.26
CA LEU A 261 -1.67 -0.03 19.46
C LEU A 261 -2.61 0.22 18.27
N THR A 262 -2.13 0.03 17.05
CA THR A 262 -2.94 0.14 15.82
C THR A 262 -4.03 -0.92 15.78
N THR A 263 -3.69 -2.16 16.15
CA THR A 263 -4.63 -3.29 16.18
C THR A 263 -5.72 -3.06 17.23
N ASP A 264 -5.34 -2.62 18.43
CA ASP A 264 -6.26 -2.33 19.54
C ASP A 264 -7.20 -1.17 19.17
N ALA A 265 -6.66 -0.09 18.58
CA ALA A 265 -7.45 1.03 18.10
C ALA A 265 -8.48 0.61 17.03
N LEU A 266 -8.07 -0.19 16.04
CA LEU A 266 -9.00 -0.65 15.01
C LEU A 266 -10.05 -1.62 15.54
N ASN A 267 -9.70 -2.53 16.46
CA ASN A 267 -10.67 -3.40 17.11
C ASN A 267 -11.73 -2.59 17.85
N PHE A 268 -11.31 -1.54 18.58
CA PHE A 268 -12.23 -0.63 19.23
C PHE A 268 -13.12 0.12 18.22
N LEU A 269 -12.54 0.67 17.15
CA LEU A 269 -13.30 1.39 16.13
C LEU A 269 -14.35 0.50 15.45
N GLN A 270 -14.03 -0.79 15.23
CA GLN A 270 -14.99 -1.77 14.75
C GLN A 270 -16.16 -1.97 15.72
N GLN A 271 -15.87 -2.09 17.02
CA GLN A 271 -16.91 -2.25 18.05
C GLN A 271 -17.74 -0.98 18.21
N PHE A 272 -17.09 0.19 18.17
CA PHE A 272 -17.74 1.50 18.29
C PHE A 272 -18.68 1.79 17.13
N GLY A 273 -18.25 1.49 15.90
CA GLY A 273 -19.07 1.65 14.69
C GLY A 273 -20.17 0.60 14.54
N GLY A 274 -20.16 -0.47 15.33
CA GLY A 274 -21.14 -1.55 15.25
C GLY A 274 -20.92 -2.50 14.07
N ASN A 275 -21.82 -3.48 13.92
CA ASN A 275 -21.70 -4.48 12.86
C ASN A 275 -22.03 -3.88 11.49
N ILE A 276 -21.07 -3.93 10.57
CA ILE A 276 -21.32 -3.65 9.16
C ILE A 276 -22.06 -4.85 8.57
N MET A 277 -23.36 -4.71 8.30
CA MET A 277 -23.97 -5.54 7.26
C MET A 277 -23.33 -5.13 5.94
N LYS A 278 -22.80 -6.09 5.17
CA LYS A 278 -22.38 -5.84 3.78
C LYS A 278 -23.61 -5.39 3.00
N THR A 279 -23.86 -4.09 2.95
CA THR A 279 -24.92 -3.54 2.10
C THR A 279 -24.38 -3.53 0.68
N ASN A 280 -25.15 -4.10 -0.25
CA ASN A 280 -24.87 -4.07 -1.68
C ASN A 280 -25.12 -2.66 -2.26
N ASN A 281 -24.57 -1.62 -1.63
CA ASN A 281 -24.64 -0.28 -2.19
C ASN A 281 -23.68 -0.21 -3.37
N HIS A 282 -24.23 -0.08 -4.57
CA HIS A 282 -23.54 0.07 -5.86
C HIS A 282 -22.72 1.37 -6.01
N GLN A 283 -22.27 1.99 -4.91
CA GLN A 283 -21.39 3.16 -4.98
C GLN A 283 -19.94 2.68 -5.08
N LYS A 284 -19.20 3.22 -6.04
CA LYS A 284 -17.76 2.98 -6.18
C LYS A 284 -17.09 3.49 -4.88
N GLN A 285 -16.49 2.59 -4.11
CA GLN A 285 -15.85 2.92 -2.84
C GLN A 285 -14.33 2.89 -2.98
N ASP A 286 -13.68 3.99 -2.61
CA ASP A 286 -12.22 4.12 -2.71
C ASP A 286 -11.48 3.62 -1.45
N THR A 287 -12.14 2.78 -0.66
CA THR A 287 -11.62 2.32 0.63
C THR A 287 -11.64 0.80 0.71
N PHE A 288 -10.61 0.24 1.34
CA PHE A 288 -10.61 -1.18 1.69
C PHE A 288 -11.60 -1.48 2.80
N TYR A 289 -12.16 -2.69 2.78
CA TYR A 289 -13.03 -3.12 3.86
C TYR A 289 -12.29 -3.13 5.19
N PHE A 290 -12.88 -2.49 6.20
CA PHE A 290 -12.35 -2.40 7.56
C PHE A 290 -11.87 -3.76 8.10
N ILE A 291 -12.65 -4.82 7.85
CA ILE A 291 -12.35 -6.18 8.30
C ILE A 291 -11.04 -6.73 7.70
N ASP A 292 -10.72 -6.39 6.44
CA ASP A 292 -9.50 -6.85 5.77
C ASP A 292 -8.27 -6.17 6.40
N ILE A 293 -8.39 -4.88 6.76
CA ILE A 293 -7.36 -4.11 7.47
C ILE A 293 -7.08 -4.72 8.84
N VAL A 294 -8.13 -4.93 9.64
CA VAL A 294 -8.03 -5.54 10.98
C VAL A 294 -7.41 -6.93 10.92
N SER A 295 -7.89 -7.78 10.01
CA SER A 295 -7.39 -9.14 9.84
C SER A 295 -5.90 -9.16 9.56
N ARG A 296 -5.43 -8.27 8.66
CA ARG A 296 -4.01 -8.18 8.33
C ARG A 296 -3.15 -7.70 9.50
N LEU A 297 -3.62 -6.73 10.27
CA LEU A 297 -2.88 -6.23 11.43
C LEU A 297 -2.82 -7.25 12.57
N ARG A 298 -3.88 -8.02 12.79
CA ARG A 298 -3.85 -9.16 13.73
C ARG A 298 -2.80 -10.19 13.32
N GLN A 299 -2.71 -10.51 12.03
CA GLN A 299 -1.67 -11.40 11.51
C GLN A 299 -0.27 -10.84 11.79
N LEU A 300 -0.02 -9.57 11.46
CA LEU A 300 1.28 -8.92 11.74
C LEU A 300 1.64 -8.89 13.22
N ASN A 301 0.66 -8.65 14.10
CA ASN A 301 0.87 -8.68 15.55
C ASN A 301 1.25 -10.10 16.03
N SER A 302 0.67 -11.15 15.42
CA SER A 302 1.02 -12.54 15.73
C SER A 302 2.39 -12.97 15.18
N GLU A 303 2.75 -12.52 13.97
CA GLU A 303 4.07 -12.77 13.37
C GLU A 303 5.21 -12.17 14.20
N GLY A 304 4.95 -11.08 14.94
CA GLY A 304 5.91 -10.45 15.85
C GLY A 304 6.06 -11.11 17.23
N GLN A 305 5.29 -12.16 17.55
CA GLN A 305 5.39 -12.91 18.81
C GLN A 305 6.24 -14.18 18.70
N GLN A 306 6.65 -14.57 17.49
CA GLN A 306 7.64 -15.61 17.20
C GLN A 306 9.04 -14.99 17.05
#